data_AF-A0A1C5APX5-F1
#
_entry.id   AF-A0A1C5APX5-F1
#
_cell.length_a   1.000
_cell.length_b   1.000
_cell.length_c   1.000
_cell.angle_alpha   90.00
_cell.angle_beta   90.00
_cell.angle_gamma   90.00
#
_symmetry.space_group_name_H-M   'P 1'
#
loop_
_entity.id
_entity.type
_entity.pdbx_description
1 polymer ?
#
loop_
_entity_poly.entity_id
_entity_poly.type
_entity_poly.pdbx_seq_one_letter_code
_entity_poly.pdbx_strand_id
1 'polypeptide(L)'
;MDVEIADRADLDRVAALVSLLHRPHLDRVTVTLSGLDATERRHTAELLRRLFNDCGCGAGALAMVVAVAVALLVGPHGGRAIATAALGCLGAAVAGKFLGLARSRRRLLVRLRALRAAH
;
A
#
# COMPACT_ATOMS: atom_id res chain seq x y z
N MET A 1 -1.40 -10.26 13.74
CA MET A 1 -2.46 -9.60 14.54
C MET A 1 -3.82 -9.91 13.94
N ASP A 2 -4.83 -10.15 14.79
CA ASP A 2 -6.20 -10.44 14.36
C ASP A 2 -7.09 -9.21 14.58
N VAL A 3 -7.94 -8.91 13.59
CA VAL A 3 -8.83 -7.75 13.62
C VAL A 3 -10.25 -8.19 13.27
N GLU A 4 -11.19 -7.84 14.14
CA GLU A 4 -12.62 -7.96 13.89
C GLU A 4 -13.22 -6.58 13.58
N ILE A 5 -14.12 -6.54 12.60
CA ILE A 5 -14.85 -5.34 12.18
C ILE A 5 -16.33 -5.66 12.25
N ALA A 6 -16.96 -5.31 13.37
CA ALA A 6 -18.38 -5.52 13.62
C ALA A 6 -19.21 -4.27 13.28
N ASP A 7 -18.65 -3.09 13.52
CA ASP A 7 -19.36 -1.82 13.32
C ASP A 7 -18.51 -0.72 12.65
N ARG A 8 -19.11 0.47 12.48
CA ARG A 8 -18.45 1.63 11.88
C ARG A 8 -17.29 2.20 12.73
N ALA A 9 -17.33 2.02 14.05
CA ALA A 9 -16.24 2.48 14.93
C ALA A 9 -15.00 1.59 14.76
N ASP A 10 -15.19 0.30 14.52
CA ASP A 10 -14.08 -0.61 14.18
C ASP A 10 -13.42 -0.23 12.85
N LEU A 11 -14.20 0.21 11.85
CA LEU A 11 -13.66 0.71 10.58
C LEU A 11 -12.73 1.92 10.79
N ASP A 12 -13.08 2.84 11.69
CA ASP A 12 -12.23 3.99 12.02
C ASP A 12 -10.96 3.58 12.76
N ARG A 13 -11.09 2.64 13.69
CA ARG A 13 -9.96 2.09 14.45
C ARG A 13 -8.96 1.40 13.51
N VAL A 14 -9.47 0.62 12.56
CA VAL A 14 -8.67 -0.02 11.50
C VAL A 14 -8.06 1.02 10.56
N ALA A 15 -8.80 2.05 10.15
CA ALA A 15 -8.26 3.14 9.33
C ALA A 15 -7.12 3.89 10.03
N ALA A 16 -7.21 4.08 11.35
CA ALA A 16 -6.17 4.70 12.18
C ALA A 16 -4.89 3.83 12.25
N LEU A 17 -5.02 2.51 12.22
CA LEU A 17 -3.89 1.57 12.16
C LEU A 17 -3.13 1.62 10.82
N VAL A 18 -3.68 2.23 9.78
CA VAL A 18 -2.99 2.43 8.50
C VAL A 18 -1.99 3.59 8.64
N SER A 19 -0.91 3.40 9.38
CA SER A 19 0.21 4.34 9.45
C SER A 19 1.17 4.12 8.26
N LEU A 20 1.84 5.20 7.84
CA LEU A 20 2.80 5.20 6.73
C LEU A 20 4.16 4.59 7.14
N LEU A 21 4.44 4.57 8.46
CA LEU A 21 5.73 4.18 9.03
C LEU A 21 5.64 2.90 9.88
N HIS A 22 4.46 2.52 10.34
CA HIS A 22 4.27 1.34 11.20
C HIS A 22 2.95 0.66 10.87
N ARG A 23 2.99 -0.36 9.99
CA ARG A 23 1.84 -1.23 9.73
C ARG A 23 2.03 -2.55 10.46
N PRO A 24 1.17 -2.89 11.43
CA PRO A 24 1.14 -4.24 11.97
C PRO A 24 0.71 -5.23 10.89
N HIS A 25 1.36 -6.39 10.83
CA HIS A 25 0.95 -7.49 9.94
C HIS A 25 -0.38 -8.07 10.43
N LEU A 26 -1.35 -8.16 9.51
CA LEU A 26 -2.64 -8.76 9.80
C LEU A 26 -2.63 -10.23 9.36
N ASP A 27 -2.77 -11.13 10.33
CA ASP A 27 -2.84 -12.57 10.10
C ASP A 27 -4.27 -12.96 9.70
N ARG A 28 -5.25 -12.41 10.43
CA ARG A 28 -6.67 -12.64 10.24
C ARG A 28 -7.49 -11.36 10.28
N VAL A 29 -8.42 -11.23 9.36
CA VAL A 29 -9.43 -10.16 9.34
C VAL A 29 -10.80 -10.82 9.27
N THR A 30 -11.70 -10.44 10.18
CA THR A 30 -13.08 -10.92 10.21
C THR A 30 -14.02 -9.73 10.08
N VAL A 31 -14.93 -9.78 9.11
CA VAL A 31 -15.92 -8.71 8.87
C VAL A 31 -17.30 -9.26 9.22
N THR A 32 -17.93 -8.68 10.25
CA THR A 32 -19.25 -9.07 10.77
C THR A 32 -20.29 -7.96 10.62
N LEU A 33 -19.99 -6.90 9.86
CA LEU A 33 -20.92 -5.81 9.55
C LEU A 33 -22.30 -6.31 9.13
N SER A 34 -23.33 -5.81 9.83
CA SER A 34 -24.73 -6.02 9.52
C SER A 34 -25.09 -5.38 8.17
N GLY A 35 -25.57 -6.19 7.22
CA GLY A 35 -25.97 -5.73 5.88
C GLY A 35 -25.15 -6.31 4.73
N LEU A 36 -24.03 -7.00 5.00
CA LEU A 36 -23.26 -7.71 3.98
C LEU A 36 -23.58 -9.21 3.95
N ASP A 37 -23.70 -9.76 2.74
CA ASP A 37 -23.82 -11.20 2.56
C ASP A 37 -22.54 -11.94 3.02
N ALA A 38 -22.66 -13.23 3.34
CA ALA A 38 -21.54 -14.06 3.76
C ALA A 38 -20.40 -14.11 2.72
N THR A 39 -20.73 -14.03 1.43
CA THR A 39 -19.74 -13.96 0.35
C THR A 39 -19.01 -12.62 0.32
N GLU A 40 -19.75 -11.50 0.45
CA GLU A 40 -19.17 -10.16 0.49
C GLU A 40 -18.33 -9.92 1.74
N ARG A 41 -18.71 -10.49 2.89
CA ARG A 41 -17.92 -10.45 4.13
C ARG A 41 -16.56 -11.10 3.95
N ARG A 42 -16.51 -12.30 3.36
CA ARG A 42 -15.26 -13.01 3.07
C ARG A 42 -14.41 -12.26 2.04
N HIS A 43 -15.04 -11.76 0.97
CA HIS A 43 -14.33 -11.01 -0.07
C HIS A 43 -13.72 -9.72 0.48
N THR A 44 -14.48 -8.97 1.29
CA THR A 44 -14.01 -7.73 1.95
C THR A 44 -12.88 -8.02 2.94
N ALA A 45 -12.99 -9.08 3.73
CA ALA A 45 -11.96 -9.50 4.68
C ALA A 45 -10.63 -9.84 3.97
N GLU A 46 -10.68 -10.61 2.88
CA GLU A 46 -9.48 -10.92 2.09
C GLU A 46 -8.87 -9.67 1.44
N LEU A 47 -9.70 -8.78 0.90
CA LEU A 47 -9.24 -7.53 0.29
C LEU A 47 -8.54 -6.63 1.32
N LEU A 48 -9.13 -6.45 2.49
CA LEU A 48 -8.53 -5.69 3.59
C LEU A 48 -7.19 -6.29 4.00
N ARG A 49 -7.12 -7.62 4.21
CA ARG A 49 -5.88 -8.30 4.56
C ARG A 49 -4.79 -8.09 3.50
N ARG A 50 -5.12 -8.27 2.21
CA ARG A 50 -4.17 -8.05 1.11
C ARG A 50 -3.66 -6.61 1.08
N LEU A 51 -4.56 -5.62 1.16
CA LEU A 51 -4.19 -4.20 1.07
C LEU A 51 -3.40 -3.69 2.28
N PHE A 52 -3.65 -4.24 3.47
CA PHE A 52 -2.85 -3.95 4.67
C PHE A 52 -1.43 -4.51 4.56
N ASN A 53 -1.31 -5.75 4.08
CA ASN A 53 -0.04 -6.45 3.93
C ASN A 53 0.75 -6.04 2.67
N ASP A 54 0.14 -5.27 1.76
CA ASP A 54 0.80 -4.80 0.55
C ASP A 54 1.84 -3.70 0.86
N CYS A 55 3.12 -4.06 0.80
CA CYS A 55 4.26 -3.20 1.14
C CYS A 55 4.61 -2.16 0.07
N GLY A 56 3.87 -2.10 -1.04
CA GLY A 56 4.20 -1.23 -2.19
C GLY A 56 5.47 -1.66 -2.92
N CYS A 57 5.98 -2.86 -2.64
CA CYS A 57 7.24 -3.39 -3.16
C CYS A 57 7.24 -3.48 -4.70
N GLY A 58 6.10 -3.80 -5.32
CA GLY A 58 5.97 -3.82 -6.79
C GLY A 58 6.14 -2.44 -7.44
N ALA A 59 5.63 -1.37 -6.80
CA ALA A 59 5.81 -0.01 -7.30
C ALA A 59 7.26 0.49 -7.11
N GLY A 60 7.91 0.09 -6.01
CA GLY A 60 9.34 0.35 -5.78
C GLY A 60 10.24 -0.35 -6.81
N ALA A 61 9.95 -1.62 -7.13
CA ALA A 61 10.68 -2.37 -8.16
C ALA A 61 10.51 -1.74 -9.55
N LEU A 62 9.29 -1.35 -9.93
CA LEU A 62 9.03 -0.67 -11.20
C LEU A 62 9.78 0.67 -11.30
N ALA A 63 9.75 1.48 -10.23
CA ALA A 63 10.45 2.76 -10.19
C ALA A 63 11.98 2.58 -10.30
N MET A 64 12.53 1.53 -9.70
CA MET A 64 13.94 1.18 -9.83
C MET A 64 14.29 0.81 -11.28
N VAL A 65 13.47 -0.01 -11.95
CA VAL A 65 13.69 -0.38 -13.35
C VAL A 65 13.67 0.85 -14.27
N VAL A 66 12.68 1.75 -14.08
CA VAL A 66 12.60 3.00 -14.85
C VAL A 66 13.82 3.88 -14.60
N ALA A 67 14.25 4.04 -13.35
CA ALA A 67 15.41 4.85 -13.01
C ALA A 67 16.71 4.31 -13.63
N VAL A 68 16.90 2.99 -13.61
CA VAL A 68 18.04 2.33 -14.27
C VAL A 68 17.99 2.53 -15.78
N ALA A 69 16.82 2.38 -16.41
CA ALA A 69 16.65 2.62 -17.84
C ALA A 69 17.01 4.06 -18.23
N VAL A 70 16.55 5.05 -17.45
CA VAL A 70 16.90 6.47 -17.64
C VAL A 70 18.39 6.72 -17.46
N ALA A 71 19.01 6.13 -16.44
CA ALA A 71 20.45 6.26 -16.21
C ALA A 71 21.28 5.70 -17.37
N LEU A 72 20.88 4.57 -17.94
CA LEU A 72 21.51 3.98 -19.13
C LEU A 72 21.35 4.87 -20.37
N LEU A 73 20.19 5.51 -20.54
CA LEU A 73 19.91 6.46 -21.64
C LEU A 73 20.76 7.73 -21.55
N VAL A 74 21.00 8.26 -20.34
CA VAL A 74 21.80 9.47 -20.13
C VAL A 74 23.30 9.20 -20.34
N GLY A 75 23.73 7.95 -20.19
CA GLY A 75 25.12 7.54 -20.41
C GLY A 75 26.11 8.34 -19.54
N PRO A 76 26.07 8.24 -18.20
CA PRO A 76 27.02 8.95 -17.35
C PRO A 76 28.46 8.45 -17.58
N HIS A 77 29.38 9.37 -17.87
CA HIS A 77 30.81 9.05 -18.05
C HIS A 77 31.61 9.58 -16.85
N GLY A 78 32.40 8.72 -16.21
CA GLY A 78 33.24 9.04 -15.06
C GLY A 78 32.61 8.71 -13.68
N GLY A 79 33.45 8.43 -12.69
CA GLY A 79 33.03 7.87 -11.39
C GLY A 79 32.03 8.74 -10.61
N ARG A 80 32.12 10.07 -10.71
CA ARG A 80 31.16 11.00 -10.09
C ARG A 80 29.77 10.91 -10.72
N ALA A 81 29.68 10.77 -12.04
CA ALA A 81 28.40 10.68 -12.75
C ALA A 81 27.71 9.32 -12.50
N ILE A 82 28.49 8.25 -12.32
CA ILE A 82 27.96 6.94 -11.94
C ILE A 82 27.42 6.96 -10.51
N ALA A 83 28.14 7.60 -9.58
CA ALA A 83 27.70 7.72 -8.18
C ALA A 83 26.40 8.53 -8.03
N THR A 84 26.24 9.64 -8.76
CA THR A 84 25.00 10.43 -8.74
C THR A 84 23.83 9.68 -9.37
N ALA A 85 24.07 8.92 -10.45
CA ALA A 85 23.06 8.06 -11.05
C ALA A 85 22.59 6.96 -10.10
N ALA A 86 23.52 6.32 -9.37
CA ALA A 86 23.19 5.30 -8.38
C ALA A 86 22.36 5.86 -7.21
N LEU A 87 22.72 7.03 -6.68
CA LEU A 87 21.95 7.73 -5.65
C LEU A 87 20.56 8.15 -6.16
N GLY A 88 20.47 8.61 -7.41
CA GLY A 88 19.20 8.92 -8.07
C GLY A 88 18.29 7.69 -8.19
N CYS A 89 18.85 6.53 -8.56
CA CYS A 89 18.09 5.27 -8.63
C CYS A 89 17.58 4.82 -7.26
N LEU A 90 18.40 4.93 -6.21
CA LEU A 90 17.98 4.64 -4.83
C LEU A 90 16.85 5.59 -4.39
N GLY A 91 17.01 6.89 -4.65
CA GLY A 91 15.98 7.89 -4.37
C GLY A 91 14.67 7.60 -5.10
N ALA A 92 14.73 7.22 -6.37
CA ALA A 92 13.57 6.86 -7.18
C ALA A 92 12.90 5.57 -6.69
N ALA A 93 13.66 4.54 -6.29
CA ALA A 93 13.12 3.30 -5.74
C ALA A 93 12.37 3.55 -4.42
N VAL A 94 12.95 4.38 -3.54
CA VAL A 94 12.32 4.80 -2.28
C VAL A 94 11.07 5.61 -2.56
N ALA A 95 11.14 6.62 -3.43
CA ALA A 95 10.00 7.43 -3.82
C ALA A 95 8.86 6.59 -4.44
N GLY A 96 9.19 5.63 -5.30
CA GLY A 96 8.24 4.69 -5.90
C GLY A 96 7.55 3.80 -4.87
N LYS A 97 8.28 3.31 -3.87
CA LYS A 97 7.72 2.57 -2.74
C LYS A 97 6.73 3.42 -1.94
N PHE A 98 7.09 4.66 -1.62
CA PHE A 98 6.20 5.60 -0.90
C PHE A 98 4.96 5.96 -1.73
N LEU A 99 5.10 6.18 -3.04
CA LEU A 99 3.98 6.43 -3.95
C LEU A 99 3.05 5.22 -4.06
N GLY A 100 3.60 4.01 -4.14
CA GLY A 100 2.84 2.76 -4.11
C GLY A 100 2.03 2.61 -2.83
N LEU A 101 2.66 2.85 -1.68
CA LEU A 101 2.01 2.83 -0.37
C LEU A 101 0.91 3.90 -0.26
N ALA A 102 1.17 5.12 -0.72
CA ALA A 102 0.18 6.21 -0.72
C ALA A 102 -1.02 5.88 -1.62
N ARG A 103 -0.79 5.24 -2.78
CA ARG A 103 -1.86 4.84 -3.72
C ARG A 103 -2.69 3.68 -3.17
N SER A 104 -2.05 2.68 -2.54
CA SER A 104 -2.71 1.61 -1.79
C SER A 104 -3.59 2.20 -0.68
N ARG A 105 -3.05 3.13 0.11
CA ARG A 105 -3.76 3.80 1.20
C ARG A 105 -4.96 4.61 0.71
N ARG A 106 -4.82 5.35 -0.41
CA ARG A 106 -5.95 6.05 -1.04
C ARG A 106 -7.04 5.08 -1.48
N ARG A 107 -6.70 3.96 -2.14
CA ARG A 107 -7.69 2.95 -2.56
C ARG A 107 -8.42 2.35 -1.36
N LEU A 108 -7.69 2.04 -0.29
CA LEU A 108 -8.26 1.50 0.96
C LEU A 108 -9.22 2.52 1.60
N LEU A 109 -8.81 3.78 1.73
CA LEU A 109 -9.65 4.85 2.29
C LEU A 109 -10.89 5.14 1.45
N VAL A 110 -10.78 5.10 0.11
CA VAL A 110 -11.94 5.25 -0.79
C VAL A 110 -12.92 4.09 -0.61
N ARG A 111 -12.43 2.85 -0.48
CA ARG A 111 -13.29 1.68 -0.25
C ARG A 111 -13.96 1.71 1.12
N LEU A 112 -13.22 2.10 2.17
CA LEU A 112 -13.78 2.31 3.50
C LEU A 112 -14.87 3.38 3.51
N ARG A 113 -14.66 4.50 2.81
CA ARG A 113 -15.67 5.56 2.66
C ARG A 113 -16.89 5.09 1.88
N ALA A 114 -16.70 4.31 0.83
CA ALA A 114 -17.81 3.75 0.04
C ALA A 114 -18.67 2.79 0.89
N LEU A 115 -18.03 1.91 1.68
CA LEU A 115 -18.75 1.04 2.61
C LEU A 115 -19.52 1.82 3.68
N ARG A 116 -18.94 2.92 4.18
CA ARG A 116 -19.59 3.83 5.13
C ARG A 116 -20.77 4.60 4.56
N ALA A 117 -20.77 4.85 3.25
CA ALA A 117 -21.86 5.53 2.56
C ALA A 117 -22.99 4.57 2.16
N ALA A 118 -22.68 3.28 2.00
CA ALA A 118 -23.65 2.24 1.66
C ALA A 118 -24.41 1.66 2.87
N HIS A 119 -23.81 1.75 4.06
CA HIS A 119 -24.38 1.31 5.35
C HIS A 119 -24.07 2.34 6.40
#